data_AF-G0R4E7-F1
#
_entry.id   AF-G0R4E7-F1
#
_cell.length_a   1.000
_cell.length_b   1.000
_cell.length_c   1.000
_cell.angle_alpha   90.00
_cell.angle_beta   90.00
_cell.angle_gamma   90.00
#
_symmetry.space_group_name_H-M   'P 1'
#
loop_
_entity.id
_entity.type
_entity.pdbx_description
1 polymer ?
#
loop_
_entity_poly.entity_id
_entity_poly.type
_entity_poly.pdbx_seq_one_letter_code
_entity_poly.pdbx_strand_id
1 'polypeptide(L)'
;MLEQQNQEIKQIAQETYIINQIQQDFFQKVQEQDQNLSRIEEQTIQSTQNIQEAKEKIKKANKEQIKHKNTVLEVSGGTVGAGVGFVMGGPVGMALGAGLGTLFGKGVGKISGNK
;
A
#
# COMPACT_ATOMS: atom_id res chain seq x y z
N MET A 1 69.28 -26.54 -8.30
CA MET A 1 69.09 -25.07 -8.32
C MET A 1 68.36 -24.61 -9.57
N LEU A 2 68.88 -24.87 -10.79
CA LEU A 2 68.19 -24.49 -12.05
C LEU A 2 66.83 -25.18 -12.25
N GLU A 3 66.69 -26.44 -11.85
CA GLU A 3 65.39 -27.15 -11.91
C GLU A 3 64.33 -26.57 -10.99
N GLN A 4 64.72 -26.15 -9.78
CA GLN A 4 63.80 -25.48 -8.84
C GLN A 4 63.34 -24.12 -9.38
N GLN A 5 64.26 -23.32 -9.92
CA GLN A 5 63.91 -22.04 -10.54
C GLN A 5 62.98 -22.21 -11.74
N ASN A 6 63.17 -23.25 -12.55
CA ASN A 6 62.25 -23.57 -13.65
C ASN A 6 60.86 -24.02 -13.18
N GLN A 7 60.78 -24.70 -12.03
CA GLN A 7 59.49 -25.07 -11.44
C GLN A 7 58.77 -23.85 -10.85
N GLU A 8 59.48 -22.96 -10.17
CA GLU A 8 58.93 -21.70 -9.66
C GLU A 8 58.41 -20.80 -10.79
N ILE A 9 59.16 -20.68 -11.90
CA ILE A 9 58.72 -19.90 -13.06
C ILE A 9 57.43 -20.47 -13.67
N LYS A 10 57.28 -21.80 -13.72
CA LYS A 10 56.04 -22.44 -14.19
C LYS A 10 54.87 -22.19 -13.25
N GLN A 11 55.09 -22.24 -11.94
CA GLN A 11 54.05 -21.92 -10.95
C GLN A 11 53.62 -20.46 -11.06
N ILE A 12 54.57 -19.52 -11.13
CA ILE A 12 54.28 -18.10 -11.27
C ILE A 12 53.49 -17.81 -12.56
N ALA A 13 53.84 -18.48 -13.67
CA ALA A 13 53.09 -18.36 -14.93
C ALA A 13 51.65 -18.88 -14.79
N GLN A 14 51.45 -20.00 -14.10
CA GLN A 14 50.11 -20.53 -13.80
C GLN A 14 49.31 -19.62 -12.88
N GLU A 15 49.91 -19.10 -11.82
CA GLU A 15 49.27 -18.17 -10.89
C GLU A 15 48.88 -16.88 -11.58
N THR A 16 49.76 -16.34 -12.45
CA THR A 16 49.46 -15.15 -13.26
C THR A 16 48.28 -15.39 -14.20
N TYR A 17 48.21 -16.57 -14.81
CA TYR A 17 47.07 -16.97 -15.64
C TYR A 17 45.76 -17.04 -14.83
N ILE A 18 45.80 -17.64 -13.65
CA ILE A 18 44.64 -17.74 -12.75
C ILE A 18 44.20 -16.34 -12.29
N ILE A 19 45.13 -15.46 -11.92
CA ILE A 19 44.83 -14.08 -11.53
C ILE A 19 44.14 -13.33 -12.67
N ASN A 20 44.59 -13.52 -13.91
CA ASN A 20 43.95 -12.89 -15.07
C ASN A 20 42.51 -13.39 -15.26
N GLN A 21 42.27 -14.69 -15.08
CA GLN A 21 40.91 -15.27 -15.13
C GLN A 21 40.01 -14.72 -14.01
N ILE A 22 40.52 -14.64 -12.79
CA ILE A 22 39.78 -14.07 -11.65
C ILE A 22 39.42 -12.61 -11.89
N GLN A 23 40.33 -11.81 -12.48
CA GLN A 23 40.05 -10.42 -12.84
C GLN A 23 38.91 -10.34 -13.86
N GLN A 24 38.93 -11.16 -14.91
CA GLN A 24 37.87 -11.18 -15.92
C GLN A 24 36.52 -11.56 -15.33
N ASP A 25 36.48 -12.61 -14.50
CA ASP A 25 35.25 -13.05 -13.80
C ASP A 25 34.72 -11.97 -12.85
N PHE A 26 35.62 -11.30 -12.11
CA PHE A 26 35.26 -10.18 -11.25
C PHE A 26 34.62 -9.03 -12.04
N PHE A 27 35.22 -8.63 -13.18
CA PHE A 27 34.66 -7.57 -14.02
C PHE A 27 33.30 -7.93 -14.59
N GLN A 28 33.13 -9.17 -15.06
CA GLN A 28 31.84 -9.65 -15.56
C GLN A 28 30.78 -9.61 -14.45
N LYS A 29 31.12 -10.09 -13.26
CA LYS A 29 30.19 -10.12 -12.13
C LYS A 29 29.80 -8.73 -11.64
N VAL A 30 30.73 -7.78 -11.63
CA VAL A 30 30.45 -6.37 -11.33
C VAL A 30 29.50 -5.76 -12.37
N GLN A 31 29.70 -6.07 -13.65
CA GLN A 31 28.84 -5.58 -14.71
C GLN A 31 27.42 -6.16 -14.64
N GLU A 32 27.29 -7.45 -14.29
CA GLU A 32 25.99 -8.08 -14.05
C GLU A 32 25.27 -7.48 -12.82
N GLN A 33 26.02 -7.14 -11.76
CA GLN A 33 25.46 -6.48 -10.58
C GLN A 33 24.95 -5.08 -10.88
N ASP A 34 25.64 -4.31 -11.74
CA ASP A 34 25.20 -2.98 -12.15
C ASP A 34 23.81 -3.03 -12.83
N GLN A 35 23.63 -3.97 -13.76
CA GLN A 35 22.34 -4.17 -14.43
C GLN A 35 21.24 -4.62 -13.46
N ASN A 36 21.57 -5.48 -12.50
CA ASN A 36 20.62 -5.93 -11.50
C ASN A 36 20.23 -4.80 -10.53
N LEU A 37 21.17 -3.93 -10.16
CA LEU A 37 20.89 -2.75 -9.34
C LEU A 37 19.96 -1.78 -10.06
N SER A 38 20.16 -1.53 -11.35
CA SER A 38 19.25 -0.68 -12.13
C SER A 38 17.82 -1.23 -12.14
N ARG A 39 17.65 -2.55 -12.28
CA ARG A 39 16.33 -3.19 -12.22
C ARG A 39 15.68 -3.08 -10.84
N ILE A 40 16.47 -3.25 -9.77
CA ILE A 40 15.98 -3.09 -8.39
C ILE A 40 15.57 -1.64 -8.13
N GLU A 41 16.35 -0.67 -8.62
CA GLU A 41 16.04 0.75 -8.52
C GLU A 41 14.72 1.08 -9.23
N GLU A 42 14.56 0.61 -10.47
CA GLU A 42 13.32 0.78 -11.24
C GLU A 42 12.11 0.15 -10.52
N GLN A 43 12.26 -1.09 -10.03
CA GLN A 43 11.22 -1.75 -9.25
C GLN A 43 10.89 -1.02 -7.95
N THR A 44 11.89 -0.43 -7.29
CA THR A 44 11.70 0.36 -6.06
C THR A 44 10.96 1.66 -6.33
N ILE A 45 11.27 2.34 -7.44
CA ILE A 45 10.55 3.55 -7.90
C ILE A 45 9.09 3.19 -8.21
N GLN A 46 8.86 2.13 -8.99
CA GLN A 46 7.51 1.67 -9.33
C GLN A 46 6.72 1.25 -8.09
N SER A 47 7.35 0.53 -7.15
CA SER A 47 6.73 0.16 -5.87
C SER A 47 6.34 1.38 -5.05
N THR A 48 7.20 2.40 -5.01
CA THR A 48 6.91 3.67 -4.33
C THR A 48 5.70 4.38 -4.96
N GLN A 49 5.62 4.41 -6.29
CA GLN A 49 4.48 4.97 -7.01
C GLN A 49 3.19 4.19 -6.72
N ASN A 50 3.24 2.85 -6.77
CA ASN A 50 2.11 1.98 -6.45
C ASN A 50 1.61 2.19 -5.02
N ILE A 51 2.51 2.35 -4.04
CA ILE A 51 2.16 2.65 -2.65
C ILE A 51 1.49 4.04 -2.53
N GLN A 52 1.98 5.05 -3.26
CA GLN A 52 1.35 6.37 -3.27
C GLN A 52 -0.06 6.33 -3.87
N GLU A 53 -0.23 5.66 -5.01
CA GLU A 53 -1.55 5.46 -5.61
C GLU A 53 -2.49 4.67 -4.70
N ALA A 54 -2.00 3.60 -4.07
CA ALA A 54 -2.76 2.80 -3.13
C ALA A 54 -3.22 3.65 -1.94
N LYS A 55 -2.36 4.53 -1.41
CA LYS A 55 -2.71 5.46 -0.34
C LYS A 55 -3.85 6.39 -0.74
N GLU A 56 -3.80 6.97 -1.95
CA GLU A 56 -4.88 7.82 -2.45
C GLU A 56 -6.18 7.04 -2.71
N LYS A 57 -6.10 5.82 -3.25
CA LYS A 57 -7.25 4.93 -3.42
C LYS A 57 -7.89 4.55 -2.08
N ILE A 58 -7.09 4.19 -1.07
CA ILE A 58 -7.57 3.88 0.29
C ILE A 58 -8.24 5.12 0.91
N LYS A 59 -7.64 6.31 0.75
CA LYS A 59 -8.22 7.56 1.26
C LYS A 59 -9.57 7.88 0.61
N LYS A 60 -9.71 7.66 -0.70
CA LYS A 60 -10.98 7.82 -1.42
C LYS A 60 -12.00 6.78 -0.97
N ALA A 61 -11.62 5.51 -0.91
CA ALA A 61 -12.49 4.42 -0.47
C ALA A 61 -12.99 4.63 0.96
N ASN A 62 -12.13 5.08 1.88
CA ASN A 62 -12.52 5.40 3.25
C ASN A 62 -13.55 6.55 3.30
N LYS A 63 -13.33 7.62 2.51
CA LYS A 63 -14.32 8.70 2.37
C LYS A 63 -15.67 8.20 1.85
N GLU A 64 -15.68 7.32 0.86
CA GLU A 64 -16.91 6.75 0.30
C GLU A 64 -17.60 5.80 1.27
N GLN A 65 -16.85 5.00 2.02
CA GLN A 65 -17.37 4.12 3.06
C GLN A 65 -18.04 4.92 4.19
N ILE A 66 -17.44 6.03 4.63
CA ILE A 66 -18.04 6.94 5.63
C ILE A 66 -19.33 7.56 5.07
N LYS A 67 -19.35 7.99 3.81
CA LYS A 67 -20.57 8.51 3.16
C LYS A 67 -21.69 7.48 3.17
N HIS A 68 -21.41 6.25 2.74
CA HIS A 68 -22.42 5.18 2.75
C HIS A 68 -22.93 4.87 4.14
N LYS A 69 -22.05 4.79 5.14
CA LYS A 69 -22.44 4.56 6.53
C LYS A 69 -23.36 5.68 7.04
N ASN A 70 -23.05 6.94 6.72
CA ASN A 70 -23.88 8.07 7.12
C ASN A 70 -25.25 8.07 6.44
N THR A 71 -25.31 7.73 5.14
CA THR A 71 -26.58 7.60 4.41
C THR A 71 -27.45 6.49 4.99
N VAL A 72 -26.86 5.33 5.32
CA VAL A 72 -27.61 4.22 5.94
C VAL A 72 -28.12 4.60 7.33
N LEU A 73 -27.31 5.32 8.13
CA LEU A 73 -27.72 5.78 9.45
C LEU A 73 -28.84 6.84 9.39
N GLU A 74 -28.77 7.74 8.40
CA GLU A 74 -29.79 8.77 8.16
C GLU A 74 -31.12 8.15 7.75
N VAL A 75 -31.11 7.22 6.78
CA VAL A 75 -32.32 6.56 6.27
C VAL A 75 -32.93 5.65 7.34
N SER A 76 -32.10 4.88 8.06
CA SER A 76 -32.59 4.02 9.15
C SER A 76 -33.12 4.83 10.33
N GLY A 77 -32.44 5.92 10.71
CA GLY A 77 -32.92 6.85 11.74
C GLY A 77 -34.26 7.47 11.36
N GLY A 78 -34.41 7.97 10.13
CA GLY A 78 -35.65 8.57 9.64
C GLY A 78 -36.82 7.59 9.57
N THR A 79 -36.59 6.36 9.09
CA THR A 79 -37.65 5.34 8.98
C THR A 79 -38.09 4.80 10.33
N VAL A 80 -37.16 4.52 11.25
CA VAL A 80 -37.47 4.12 12.62
C VAL A 80 -38.18 5.24 13.36
N GLY A 81 -37.69 6.48 13.23
CA GLY A 81 -38.33 7.66 13.82
C GLY A 81 -39.76 7.86 13.31
N ALA A 82 -40.00 7.68 12.01
CA ALA A 82 -41.33 7.76 11.40
C ALA A 82 -42.28 6.69 11.95
N GLY A 83 -41.81 5.44 12.06
CA GLY A 83 -42.61 4.33 12.59
C GLY A 83 -43.01 4.53 14.06
N VAL A 84 -42.06 4.92 14.91
CA VAL A 84 -42.32 5.21 16.33
C VAL A 84 -43.26 6.41 16.47
N GLY A 85 -43.02 7.47 15.71
CA GLY A 85 -43.86 8.67 15.69
C GLY A 85 -45.29 8.38 15.26
N PHE A 86 -45.48 7.50 14.26
CA PHE A 86 -46.81 7.09 13.81
C PHE A 86 -47.59 6.34 14.90
N VAL A 87 -46.93 5.40 15.60
CA VAL A 87 -47.57 4.61 16.67
C VAL A 87 -47.99 5.49 17.85
N MET A 88 -47.20 6.51 18.20
CA MET A 88 -47.49 7.37 19.36
C MET A 88 -48.38 8.59 19.05
N GLY A 89 -48.37 9.10 17.82
CA GLY A 89 -49.03 10.37 17.48
C GLY A 89 -49.75 10.40 16.14
N GLY A 90 -49.96 9.23 15.51
CA GLY A 90 -50.61 9.14 14.21
C GLY A 90 -49.86 9.88 13.09
N PRO A 91 -50.55 10.42 12.08
CA PRO A 91 -49.92 11.07 10.92
C PRO A 91 -49.01 12.25 11.28
N VAL A 92 -49.37 13.03 12.30
CA VAL A 92 -48.56 14.17 12.77
C VAL A 92 -47.30 13.68 13.49
N GLY A 93 -47.45 12.66 14.34
CA GLY A 93 -46.31 12.03 15.01
C GLY A 93 -45.32 11.39 14.04
N MET A 94 -45.79 10.81 12.93
CA MET A 94 -44.94 10.26 11.86
C MET A 94 -44.01 11.32 11.26
N ALA A 95 -44.54 12.48 10.88
CA ALA A 95 -43.76 13.55 10.26
C ALA A 95 -42.70 14.11 11.23
N LEU A 96 -43.06 14.30 12.50
CA LEU A 96 -42.15 14.75 13.55
C LEU A 96 -41.08 13.70 13.87
N GLY A 97 -41.48 12.44 13.99
CA GLY A 97 -40.57 11.31 14.24
C GLY A 97 -39.58 11.09 13.10
N ALA A 98 -40.02 11.22 11.84
CA ALA A 98 -39.14 11.15 10.67
C ALA A 98 -38.08 12.26 10.67
N GLY A 99 -38.49 13.49 10.96
CA GLY A 99 -37.60 14.65 11.04
C GLY A 99 -36.55 14.49 12.13
N LEU A 100 -36.98 14.13 13.35
CA LEU A 100 -36.08 13.91 14.48
C LEU A 100 -35.14 12.72 14.24
N GLY A 101 -35.66 11.59 13.76
CA GLY A 101 -34.85 10.40 13.46
C GLY A 101 -33.76 10.64 12.41
N THR A 102 -34.08 11.42 11.37
CA THR A 102 -33.10 11.84 10.36
C THR A 102 -32.04 12.78 10.95
N LEU A 103 -32.44 13.71 11.81
CA LEU A 103 -31.54 14.67 12.47
C LEU A 103 -30.56 13.96 13.40
N PHE A 104 -31.04 13.00 14.21
CA PHE A 104 -30.21 12.17 15.07
C PHE A 104 -29.28 11.25 14.26
N GLY A 105 -29.77 10.65 13.17
CA GLY A 105 -28.94 9.86 12.25
C GLY A 105 -27.78 10.67 11.65
N LYS A 106 -28.04 11.91 11.24
CA LYS A 106 -26.99 12.85 10.77
C LYS A 106 -25.99 13.23 11.86
N GLY A 107 -26.46 13.49 13.07
CA GLY A 107 -25.63 13.87 14.21
C GLY A 107 -24.70 12.75 14.65
N VAL A 108 -25.23 11.54 14.85
CA VAL A 108 -24.46 10.37 15.26
C VAL A 108 -23.50 9.91 14.16
N GLY A 109 -23.90 9.97 12.89
CA GLY A 109 -23.02 9.66 11.76
C GLY A 109 -21.79 10.57 11.70
N LYS A 110 -21.94 11.87 11.96
CA LYS A 110 -20.81 12.82 12.05
C LYS A 110 -19.89 12.54 13.25
N ILE A 111 -20.43 12.17 14.41
CA ILE A 111 -19.64 11.93 15.62
C ILE A 111 -18.90 10.58 15.55
N SER A 112 -19.50 9.54 14.97
CA SER A 112 -18.88 8.21 14.83
C SER A 112 -17.89 8.10 13.65
N GLY A 113 -17.97 8.98 12.65
CA GLY A 113 -17.12 8.93 11.45
C GLY A 113 -15.76 9.64 11.57
N ASN A 114 -15.47 10.27 12.71
CA ASN A 114 -14.29 11.12 12.91
C ASN A 114 -13.30 10.55 13.96
N LYS A 115 -13.13 9.22 14.00
CA LYS A 115 -12.11 8.53 14.82
C LYS A 115 -11.05 7.90 13.94
#